data_AF-L7LSI1-F1
#
_entry.id   AF-L7LSI1-F1
#
_cell.length_a   1.000
_cell.length_b   1.000
_cell.length_c   1.000
_cell.angle_alpha   90.00
_cell.angle_beta   90.00
_cell.angle_gamma   90.00
#
_symmetry.space_group_name_H-M   'P 1'
#
loop_
_entity.id
_entity.type
_entity.pdbx_description
1 polymer ?
#
loop_
_entity_poly.entity_id
_entity_poly.type
_entity_poly.pdbx_seq_one_letter_code
_entity_poly.pdbx_strand_id
1 'polypeptide(L)'
;MRHLAYVAFILYPSICLPLMHVHGYTSLKKAEPPRTNAAGQGTQISSANLSSDGRRTPPGQTDSNLGPEDSLSSSELSKRCGRNEEYKHCVSGKCSEWKCRYLWHGWPTRCTRDCRQGCFCKHGYFRTHKKGCELGYHCFFESRFYEKNRAE
;
A
#
# COMPACT_ATOMS: atom_id res chain seq x y z
N MET A 1 -32.71 21.88 40.02
CA MET A 1 -31.85 21.90 38.81
C MET A 1 -31.03 20.61 38.62
N ARG A 2 -30.23 20.13 39.60
CA ARG A 2 -29.38 18.93 39.42
C ARG A 2 -30.13 17.58 39.38
N HIS A 3 -31.29 17.49 40.02
CA HIS A 3 -32.12 16.26 40.03
C HIS A 3 -32.88 16.05 38.71
N LEU A 4 -33.29 17.13 38.04
CA LEU A 4 -33.99 17.07 36.75
C LEU A 4 -33.04 16.67 35.62
N ALA A 5 -31.79 17.14 35.65
CA ALA A 5 -30.76 16.72 34.71
C ALA A 5 -30.43 15.23 34.86
N TYR A 6 -30.33 14.72 36.09
CA TYR A 6 -30.05 13.30 36.35
C TYR A 6 -31.16 12.37 35.86
N VAL A 7 -32.43 12.77 36.05
CA VAL A 7 -33.59 12.04 35.54
C VAL A 7 -33.62 12.02 34.00
N ALA A 8 -33.24 13.12 33.35
CA ALA A 8 -33.09 13.17 31.90
C ALA A 8 -31.96 12.23 31.40
N PHE A 9 -30.81 12.18 32.09
CA PHE A 9 -29.68 11.33 31.67
C PHE A 9 -29.92 9.81 31.84
N ILE A 10 -30.81 9.38 32.74
CA ILE A 10 -31.09 7.95 32.96
C ILE A 10 -32.29 7.45 32.12
N LEU A 11 -33.32 8.27 31.95
CA LEU A 11 -34.51 7.86 31.19
C LEU A 11 -34.32 7.98 29.67
N TYR A 12 -33.49 8.91 29.20
CA TYR A 12 -33.20 9.11 27.77
C TYR A 12 -32.51 7.91 27.09
N PRO A 13 -31.44 7.30 27.64
CA PRO A 13 -30.84 6.12 27.03
C PRO A 13 -31.76 4.90 27.08
N SER A 14 -32.54 4.74 28.16
CA SER A 14 -33.46 3.60 28.36
C SER A 14 -34.59 3.56 27.33
N ILE A 15 -35.01 4.72 26.81
CA ILE A 15 -36.06 4.85 25.78
C ILE A 15 -35.46 4.85 24.36
N CYS A 16 -34.24 5.38 24.16
CA CYS A 16 -33.62 5.48 22.82
C CYS A 16 -32.87 4.22 22.36
N LEU A 17 -32.25 3.45 23.28
CA LEU A 17 -31.54 2.21 22.95
C LEU A 17 -32.41 1.13 22.26
N PRO A 18 -33.68 0.90 22.64
CA PRO A 18 -34.52 -0.09 21.94
C PRO A 18 -34.99 0.36 20.55
N LEU A 19 -35.04 1.67 20.25
CA LEU A 19 -35.43 2.16 18.90
C LEU A 19 -34.32 1.98 17.85
N MET A 20 -33.05 1.96 18.26
CA MET A 20 -31.92 1.71 17.34
C MET A 20 -31.76 0.22 16.98
N HIS A 21 -32.47 -0.69 17.66
CA HIS A 21 -32.40 -2.13 17.38
C HIS A 21 -33.55 -2.64 16.48
N VAL A 22 -34.60 -1.84 16.25
CA VAL A 22 -35.77 -2.26 15.45
C VAL A 22 -35.70 -1.80 13.99
N HIS A 23 -34.86 -0.82 13.65
CA HIS A 23 -34.66 -0.38 12.26
C HIS A 23 -33.36 -0.94 11.65
N GLY A 24 -33.42 -2.20 11.23
CA GLY A 24 -32.91 -2.58 9.91
C GLY A 24 -31.40 -2.72 9.75
N TYR A 25 -30.82 -3.77 10.34
CA TYR A 25 -29.70 -4.47 9.71
C TYR A 25 -30.21 -5.17 8.44
N THR A 26 -30.19 -4.46 7.31
CA THR A 26 -30.42 -5.06 5.99
C THR A 26 -29.25 -4.76 5.05
N SER A 27 -28.57 -5.85 4.69
CA SER A 27 -27.70 -6.05 3.52
C SER A 27 -26.50 -5.12 3.33
N LEU A 28 -25.34 -5.64 3.76
CA LEU A 28 -24.08 -5.54 3.01
C LEU A 28 -24.33 -5.98 1.56
N LYS A 29 -24.63 -5.04 0.65
CA LYS A 29 -24.42 -5.25 -0.78
C LYS A 29 -22.93 -5.26 -1.02
N LYS A 30 -22.40 -6.45 -1.34
CA LYS A 30 -21.09 -6.69 -1.93
C LYS A 30 -20.91 -5.74 -3.12
N ALA A 31 -20.07 -4.72 -2.95
CA ALA A 31 -19.60 -3.91 -4.07
C ALA A 31 -18.64 -4.78 -4.89
N GLU A 32 -19.14 -5.25 -6.03
CA GLU A 32 -18.34 -5.81 -7.11
C GLU A 32 -17.28 -4.76 -7.52
N PRO A 33 -15.99 -5.12 -7.68
CA PRO A 33 -15.00 -4.21 -8.21
C PRO A 33 -15.36 -3.80 -9.65
N PRO A 34 -15.10 -2.55 -10.08
CA PRO A 34 -15.38 -2.13 -11.44
C PRO A 34 -14.58 -2.97 -12.43
N ARG A 35 -15.29 -3.75 -13.27
CA ARG A 35 -14.76 -4.30 -14.52
C ARG A 35 -14.44 -3.14 -15.44
N THR A 36 -13.17 -2.72 -15.50
CA THR A 36 -12.67 -1.92 -16.62
C THR A 36 -12.39 -2.85 -17.79
N ASN A 37 -13.37 -3.03 -18.66
CA ASN A 37 -13.14 -3.47 -20.03
C ASN A 37 -12.73 -2.25 -20.85
N ALA A 38 -11.43 -1.98 -20.93
CA ALA A 38 -10.87 -1.12 -21.96
C ALA A 38 -9.95 -2.00 -22.82
N ALA A 39 -10.42 -2.26 -24.03
CA ALA A 39 -9.75 -3.00 -25.06
C ALA A 39 -8.43 -2.32 -25.44
N GLY A 40 -7.33 -3.06 -25.32
CA GLY A 40 -6.14 -2.90 -26.14
C GLY A 40 -5.87 -4.27 -26.75
N GLN A 41 -6.07 -4.40 -28.06
CA GLN A 41 -5.94 -5.64 -28.82
C GLN A 41 -4.52 -6.22 -28.67
N GLY A 42 -4.39 -7.25 -27.84
CA GLY A 42 -3.29 -8.21 -27.91
C GLY A 42 -3.68 -9.30 -28.89
N THR A 43 -3.41 -9.08 -30.17
CA THR A 43 -3.56 -10.09 -31.22
C THR A 43 -2.69 -11.30 -30.87
N GLN A 44 -3.31 -12.46 -30.72
CA GLN A 44 -2.57 -13.72 -30.72
C GLN A 44 -1.97 -13.91 -32.11
N ILE A 45 -0.64 -13.97 -32.18
CA ILE A 45 0.05 -14.52 -33.36
C ILE A 45 1.05 -15.55 -32.83
N SER A 46 0.59 -16.79 -32.79
CA SER A 46 1.45 -17.96 -32.79
C SER A 46 2.03 -18.10 -34.20
N SER A 47 3.36 -18.05 -34.29
CA SER A 47 4.21 -18.66 -35.32
C SER A 47 3.86 -18.41 -36.80
N ALA A 48 4.61 -17.51 -37.43
CA ALA A 48 5.07 -17.70 -38.81
C ALA A 48 6.49 -17.14 -38.95
N ASN A 49 7.41 -18.00 -39.36
CA ASN A 49 8.75 -17.65 -39.82
C ASN A 49 8.65 -16.64 -40.97
N LEU A 50 9.37 -15.52 -40.91
CA LEU A 50 9.88 -14.88 -42.12
C LEU A 50 11.16 -14.07 -41.81
N SER A 51 12.24 -14.55 -42.41
CA SER A 51 13.57 -13.97 -42.48
C SER A 51 13.54 -12.58 -43.12
N SER A 52 14.27 -11.61 -42.56
CA SER A 52 14.94 -10.54 -43.32
C SER A 52 15.96 -9.81 -42.44
N ASP A 53 17.18 -9.83 -42.95
CA ASP A 53 18.42 -9.23 -42.46
C ASP A 53 18.31 -7.75 -42.07
N GLY A 54 19.13 -7.34 -41.08
CA GLY A 54 19.16 -5.96 -40.60
C GLY A 54 20.30 -5.64 -39.64
N ARG A 55 21.49 -6.16 -39.92
CA ARG A 55 22.75 -5.87 -39.22
C ARG A 55 23.08 -4.36 -39.24
N ARG A 56 23.28 -3.76 -38.06
CA ARG A 56 24.32 -2.73 -37.82
C ARG A 56 24.60 -2.52 -36.32
N THR A 57 25.66 -3.16 -35.83
CA THR A 57 26.52 -2.67 -34.72
C THR A 57 27.72 -1.94 -35.35
N PRO A 58 28.45 -1.02 -34.69
CA PRO A 58 29.54 -1.40 -33.75
C PRO A 58 29.87 -0.31 -32.68
N PRO A 59 31.02 -0.34 -31.97
CA PRO A 59 31.40 -1.31 -30.93
C PRO A 59 31.72 -0.60 -29.58
N GLY A 60 31.66 -1.38 -28.49
CA GLY A 60 32.14 -0.97 -27.17
C GLY A 60 32.32 -2.21 -26.31
N GLN A 61 33.35 -3.00 -26.64
CA GLN A 61 33.74 -4.20 -25.91
C GLN A 61 34.32 -3.82 -24.56
N THR A 62 33.72 -4.36 -23.50
CA THR A 62 34.47 -4.84 -22.35
C THR A 62 33.95 -6.23 -22.02
N ASP A 63 34.63 -7.22 -22.59
CA ASP A 63 34.63 -8.58 -22.07
C ASP A 63 35.37 -8.56 -20.73
N SER A 64 34.64 -8.81 -19.66
CA SER A 64 35.19 -9.33 -18.40
C SER A 64 34.11 -10.15 -17.74
N ASN A 65 34.29 -11.47 -17.78
CA ASN A 65 33.54 -12.46 -17.03
C ASN A 65 33.16 -11.95 -15.62
N LEU A 66 31.88 -11.66 -15.40
CA LEU A 66 31.31 -11.33 -14.09
C LEU A 66 29.98 -12.08 -13.92
N GLY A 67 30.11 -13.32 -13.43
CA GLY A 67 29.10 -14.02 -12.63
C GLY A 67 27.80 -14.45 -13.34
N PRO A 68 27.06 -15.41 -12.75
CA PRO A 68 25.78 -15.86 -13.28
C PRO A 68 24.80 -14.68 -13.23
N GLU A 69 24.20 -14.35 -14.37
CA GLU A 69 23.13 -13.37 -14.44
C GLU A 69 22.02 -13.75 -13.44
N ASP A 70 21.78 -12.82 -12.51
CA ASP A 70 20.89 -12.91 -11.36
C ASP A 70 19.44 -13.21 -11.80
N SER A 71 19.15 -14.48 -12.03
CA SER A 71 17.81 -15.04 -12.00
C SER A 71 17.40 -15.35 -10.55
N LEU A 72 17.72 -14.43 -9.63
CA LEU A 72 17.16 -14.44 -8.28
C LEU A 72 15.66 -14.21 -8.40
N SER A 73 14.91 -15.32 -8.37
CA SER A 73 13.46 -15.32 -8.32
C SER A 73 12.97 -14.26 -7.33
N SER A 74 11.87 -13.57 -7.67
CA SER A 74 11.22 -12.60 -6.79
C SER A 74 10.96 -13.17 -5.38
N SER A 75 10.83 -14.50 -5.26
CA SER A 75 10.76 -15.21 -3.99
C SER A 75 12.08 -15.18 -3.20
N GLU A 76 13.24 -15.40 -3.82
CA GLU A 76 14.56 -15.32 -3.18
C GLU A 76 14.90 -13.90 -2.74
N LEU A 77 14.49 -12.90 -3.52
CA LEU A 77 14.67 -11.50 -3.15
C LEU A 77 13.75 -11.10 -1.98
N SER A 78 12.52 -11.64 -1.95
CA SER A 78 11.62 -11.48 -0.81
C SER A 78 12.13 -12.17 0.46
N LYS A 79 12.92 -13.26 0.35
CA LYS A 79 13.57 -13.92 1.49
C LYS A 79 14.61 -13.03 2.19
N ARG A 80 15.10 -11.98 1.51
CA ARG A 80 16.04 -11.00 2.09
C ARG A 80 15.33 -9.87 2.83
N CYS A 81 14.03 -9.69 2.63
CA CYS A 81 13.26 -8.64 3.27
C CYS A 81 12.73 -9.07 4.64
N GLY A 82 12.54 -8.09 5.53
CA GLY A 82 12.07 -8.33 6.88
C GLY A 82 10.62 -8.81 6.94
N ARG A 83 10.15 -9.03 8.16
CA ARG A 83 8.75 -9.34 8.44
C ARG A 83 7.85 -8.25 7.82
N ASN A 84 6.84 -8.68 7.06
CA ASN A 84 5.86 -7.81 6.39
C ASN A 84 6.44 -6.84 5.35
N GLU A 85 7.62 -7.15 4.81
CA GLU A 85 8.23 -6.42 3.71
C GLU A 85 8.23 -7.25 2.42
N GLU A 86 8.27 -6.56 1.29
CA GLU A 86 8.46 -7.13 -0.04
C GLU A 86 9.52 -6.35 -0.79
N TYR A 87 10.34 -7.04 -1.57
CA TYR A 87 11.30 -6.38 -2.43
C TYR A 87 10.57 -5.76 -3.62
N LYS A 88 10.81 -4.48 -3.89
CA LYS A 88 10.29 -3.77 -5.06
C LYS A 88 11.44 -3.22 -5.89
N HIS A 89 11.23 -3.23 -7.20
CA HIS A 89 12.13 -2.63 -8.17
C HIS A 89 11.51 -1.37 -8.77
N CYS A 90 12.29 -0.30 -8.90
CA CYS A 90 11.90 0.95 -9.53
C CYS A 90 10.59 1.58 -9.01
N VAL A 91 10.53 1.86 -7.72
CA VAL A 91 9.38 2.51 -7.08
C VAL A 91 9.72 3.92 -6.60
N SER A 92 8.72 4.80 -6.57
CA SER A 92 8.84 6.16 -6.03
C SER A 92 9.29 6.14 -4.58
N GLY A 93 10.36 6.85 -4.21
CA GLY A 93 10.80 6.96 -2.82
C GLY A 93 9.76 7.62 -1.90
N LYS A 94 8.82 8.40 -2.47
CA LYS A 94 7.78 9.09 -1.71
C LYS A 94 6.46 8.30 -1.60
N CYS A 95 6.14 7.45 -2.58
CA CYS A 95 4.87 6.72 -2.65
C CYS A 95 5.03 5.19 -2.73
N SER A 96 6.20 4.66 -2.39
CA SER A 96 6.48 3.21 -2.46
C SER A 96 5.78 2.38 -1.37
N GLU A 97 5.39 3.01 -0.26
CA GLU A 97 4.83 2.36 0.93
C GLU A 97 4.08 3.33 1.84
N TRP A 98 3.22 2.80 2.70
CA TRP A 98 2.59 3.56 3.78
C TRP A 98 3.57 3.79 4.93
N LYS A 99 3.50 4.97 5.55
CA LYS A 99 4.26 5.34 6.74
C LYS A 99 3.27 5.74 7.82
N CYS A 100 3.54 5.46 9.08
CA CYS A 100 2.63 5.81 10.18
C CYS A 100 2.25 7.30 10.19
N ARG A 101 3.16 8.18 9.76
CA ARG A 101 2.90 9.62 9.62
C ARG A 101 1.75 9.96 8.63
N TYR A 102 1.44 9.08 7.66
CA TYR A 102 0.36 9.32 6.69
C TYR A 102 -1.04 9.10 7.25
N LEU A 103 -1.19 8.49 8.44
CA LEU A 103 -2.52 8.32 9.05
C LEU A 103 -3.21 9.68 9.29
N TRP A 104 -2.45 10.72 9.66
CA TRP A 104 -2.97 12.06 9.97
C TRP A 104 -2.79 13.06 8.83
N HIS A 105 -1.69 12.98 8.10
CA HIS A 105 -1.42 13.88 6.97
C HIS A 105 -2.02 13.41 5.65
N GLY A 106 -2.50 12.18 5.58
CA GLY A 106 -2.93 11.54 4.34
C GLY A 106 -1.76 11.03 3.49
N TRP A 107 -2.12 10.34 2.40
CA TRP A 107 -1.16 9.87 1.41
C TRP A 107 -0.54 11.06 0.65
N PRO A 108 0.75 11.01 0.27
CA PRO A 108 1.37 12.07 -0.50
C PRO A 108 0.64 12.37 -1.82
N THR A 109 0.31 13.64 -2.06
CA THR A 109 -0.36 14.08 -3.31
C THR A 109 0.55 14.03 -4.53
N ARG A 110 1.88 14.11 -4.33
CA ARG A 110 2.87 14.01 -5.40
C ARG A 110 3.93 12.98 -5.06
N CYS A 111 4.09 12.03 -5.97
CA CYS A 111 5.11 10.99 -5.95
C CYS A 111 6.35 11.44 -6.71
N THR A 112 7.53 11.07 -6.21
CA THR A 112 8.80 11.27 -6.89
C THR A 112 8.99 10.20 -7.96
N ARG A 113 9.69 10.52 -9.07
CA ARG A 113 10.02 9.55 -10.15
C ARG A 113 11.41 8.94 -9.97
N ASP A 114 11.92 8.95 -8.74
CA ASP A 114 13.17 8.28 -8.39
C ASP A 114 12.94 6.76 -8.41
N CYS A 115 13.71 6.05 -9.24
CA CYS A 115 13.62 4.60 -9.41
C CYS A 115 14.33 3.89 -8.24
N ARG A 116 13.68 3.82 -7.07
CA ARG A 116 14.25 3.20 -5.86
C ARG A 116 14.03 1.69 -5.88
N GLN A 117 15.01 0.96 -5.36
CA GLN A 117 14.98 -0.50 -5.24
C GLN A 117 15.28 -0.89 -3.79
N GLY A 118 14.64 -1.95 -3.28
CA GLY A 118 14.84 -2.42 -1.92
C GLY A 118 13.57 -3.01 -1.29
N CYS A 119 13.61 -3.20 0.03
CA CYS A 119 12.49 -3.73 0.81
C CYS A 119 11.55 -2.60 1.24
N PHE A 120 10.27 -2.77 0.93
CA PHE A 120 9.19 -1.85 1.26
C PHE A 120 8.09 -2.57 2.02
N CYS A 121 7.30 -1.86 2.83
CA CYS A 121 6.17 -2.50 3.50
C CYS A 121 5.17 -3.04 2.47
N LYS A 122 4.69 -4.26 2.74
CA LYS A 122 3.58 -4.86 1.98
C LYS A 122 2.33 -4.00 2.10
N HIS A 123 1.41 -4.19 1.15
CA HIS A 123 0.10 -3.56 1.24
C HIS A 123 -0.60 -3.87 2.59
N GLY A 124 -1.22 -2.85 3.21
CA GLY A 124 -1.85 -2.95 4.53
C GLY A 124 -0.89 -2.75 5.72
N TYR A 125 0.43 -2.74 5.49
CA TYR A 125 1.44 -2.46 6.50
C TYR A 125 2.03 -1.07 6.35
N PHE A 126 2.36 -0.46 7.49
CA PHE A 126 2.82 0.91 7.62
C PHE A 126 4.20 0.90 8.26
N ARG A 127 5.12 1.69 7.68
CA ARG A 127 6.46 1.84 8.23
C ARG A 127 6.41 2.73 9.47
N THR A 128 6.87 2.19 10.59
CA THR A 128 7.02 2.88 11.88
C THR A 128 8.30 3.70 11.92
N HIS A 129 8.45 4.54 12.95
CA HIS A 129 9.70 5.29 13.16
C HIS A 129 10.91 4.39 13.43
N LYS A 130 10.67 3.22 14.03
CA LYS A 130 11.67 2.15 14.26
C LYS A 130 12.02 1.36 13.00
N LYS A 131 11.54 1.79 11.82
CA LYS A 131 11.77 1.16 10.50
C LYS A 131 11.11 -0.21 10.29
N GLY A 132 10.27 -0.68 11.22
CA GLY A 132 9.48 -1.91 11.05
C GLY A 132 8.17 -1.68 10.28
N CYS A 133 7.59 -2.75 9.75
CA CYS A 133 6.30 -2.74 9.04
C CYS A 133 5.21 -3.40 9.89
N GLU A 134 4.28 -2.59 10.41
CA GLU A 134 3.19 -3.01 11.30
C GLU A 134 1.82 -2.71 10.69
N LEU A 135 0.76 -3.31 11.24
CA LEU A 135 -0.60 -3.01 10.80
C LEU A 135 -0.95 -1.55 11.13
N GLY A 136 -1.70 -0.88 10.25
CA GLY A 136 -1.96 0.56 10.37
C GLY A 136 -2.56 1.00 11.71
N TYR A 137 -3.33 0.14 12.39
CA TYR A 137 -3.89 0.48 13.71
C TYR A 137 -2.83 0.59 14.83
N HIS A 138 -1.65 0.00 14.67
CA HIS A 138 -0.54 0.21 15.62
C HIS A 138 0.03 1.63 15.53
N CYS A 139 -0.13 2.31 14.39
CA CYS A 139 0.34 3.69 14.18
C CYS A 139 -0.47 4.75 14.96
N PHE A 140 -1.66 4.41 15.48
CA PHE A 140 -2.48 5.36 16.26
C PHE A 140 -1.75 5.89 17.50
N PHE A 141 -0.82 5.12 18.08
CA PHE A 141 -0.10 5.51 19.29
C PHE A 141 1.22 6.26 19.02
N GLU A 142 1.96 5.92 17.95
CA GLU A 142 3.21 6.63 17.58
C GLU A 142 2.96 8.11 17.24
N SER A 143 1.80 8.40 16.69
CA SER A 143 1.47 9.70 16.12
C SER A 143 1.09 10.77 17.13
N ARG A 144 0.55 10.41 18.30
CA ARG A 144 0.33 11.37 19.40
C ARG A 144 1.63 12.05 19.86
N PHE A 145 2.75 11.34 19.80
CA PHE A 145 4.05 11.91 20.13
C PHE A 145 4.58 12.82 19.01
N TYR A 146 4.32 12.50 17.74
CA TYR A 146 4.84 13.27 16.61
C TYR A 146 4.19 14.66 16.48
N GLU A 147 2.90 14.80 16.79
CA GLU A 147 2.24 16.11 16.83
C GLU A 147 2.67 16.95 18.03
N LYS A 148 2.83 16.32 19.21
CA LYS A 148 3.25 17.01 20.43
C LYS A 148 4.66 17.62 20.30
N ASN A 149 5.60 16.91 19.70
CA ASN A 149 6.97 17.40 19.48
C ASN A 149 7.12 18.37 18.28
N ARG A 150 6.06 18.65 17.51
CA ARG A 150 6.08 19.60 16.39
C ARG A 150 5.54 20.99 16.78
N ALA A 151 4.80 21.08 17.89
CA ALA A 151 4.21 22.31 18.40
C ALA A 151 5.12 23.07 19.39
N GLU A 152 6.33 22.54 19.63
CA GLU A 152 7.42 23.15 20.41
C GLU A 152 8.53 23.61 19.45
#